data_AF-A0A060WQU3-F1
#
_entry.id   AF-A0A060WQU3-F1
#
_cell.length_a   1.000
_cell.length_b   1.000
_cell.length_c   1.000
_cell.angle_alpha   90.00
_cell.angle_beta   90.00
_cell.angle_gamma   90.00
#
_symmetry.space_group_name_H-M   'P 1'
#
loop_
_entity.id
_entity.type
_entity.pdbx_description
1 polymer ?
#
loop_
_entity_poly.entity_id
_entity_poly.type
_entity_poly.pdbx_seq_one_letter_code
_entity_poly.pdbx_strand_id
1 'polypeptide(L)'
;MNTIMSDRVRKLVSATLIQPWTWPIITAPKVQLSSLSSEPVIASKKPFKVELVGGKRYSWCTCGHSKKQPFCDGTHKTKAQGLMPLRFIPEKDSKAWLCGCKYTANPPYCDGTHKQEFIQSALLPENTDS
;
A
#
# COMPACT_ATOMS: atom_id res chain seq x y z
N MET A 1 6.87 -71.81 -12.91
CA MET A 1 7.54 -72.70 -11.95
C MET A 1 8.33 -71.76 -11.04
N ASN A 2 7.96 -71.43 -9.80
CA ASN A 2 7.34 -72.16 -8.69
C ASN A 2 6.53 -71.15 -7.81
N THR A 3 5.27 -71.45 -7.43
CA THR A 3 4.84 -72.00 -6.10
C THR A 3 4.82 -70.92 -4.99
N ILE A 4 3.68 -70.31 -4.66
CA ILE A 4 2.67 -70.68 -3.63
C ILE A 4 3.25 -70.84 -2.21
N MET A 5 2.79 -70.01 -1.26
CA MET A 5 2.16 -70.36 0.04
C MET A 5 1.97 -69.06 0.86
N SER A 6 0.73 -68.69 1.23
CA SER A 6 0.06 -68.99 2.53
C SER A 6 0.75 -68.26 3.71
N ASP A 7 0.10 -67.57 4.64
CA ASP A 7 -1.23 -67.76 5.18
C ASP A 7 -1.72 -66.53 5.96
N ARG A 8 -3.03 -66.51 6.19
CA ARG A 8 -3.80 -65.53 6.97
C ARG A 8 -3.44 -65.57 8.45
N VAL A 9 -3.48 -64.42 9.14
CA VAL A 9 -4.20 -64.31 10.42
C VAL A 9 -4.88 -62.95 10.51
N ARG A 10 -6.22 -62.99 10.47
CA ARG A 10 -7.11 -61.90 10.92
C ARG A 10 -6.92 -61.73 12.42
N LYS A 11 -6.63 -60.51 12.89
CA LYS A 11 -6.95 -60.11 14.26
C LYS A 11 -8.07 -59.08 14.22
N LEU A 12 -9.25 -59.58 14.57
CA LEU A 12 -10.43 -58.80 14.92
C LEU A 12 -10.26 -58.41 16.40
N VAL A 13 -10.11 -57.12 16.69
CA VAL A 13 -10.23 -56.55 18.03
C VAL A 13 -10.69 -55.11 17.79
N SER A 14 -12.00 -54.85 17.79
CA SER A 14 -12.88 -54.67 18.94
C SER A 14 -13.29 -53.20 18.95
N ALA A 15 -14.53 -52.95 18.57
CA ALA A 15 -15.16 -51.65 18.59
C ALA A 15 -15.14 -51.09 20.01
N THR A 16 -14.53 -49.93 20.21
CA THR A 16 -14.69 -49.16 21.44
C THR A 16 -14.71 -47.66 21.12
N LEU A 17 -15.93 -47.10 21.18
CA LEU A 17 -16.27 -45.74 21.59
C LEU A 17 -15.69 -44.57 20.79
N ILE A 18 -16.51 -44.12 19.83
CA ILE A 18 -16.53 -42.75 19.29
C ILE A 18 -16.69 -41.78 20.47
N GLN A 19 -15.62 -41.10 20.86
CA GLN A 19 -15.72 -39.91 21.70
C GLN A 19 -16.18 -38.76 20.78
N PRO A 20 -17.29 -38.04 21.08
CA PRO A 20 -17.67 -36.89 20.27
C PRO A 20 -16.67 -35.78 20.53
N TRP A 21 -15.87 -35.45 19.52
CA TRP A 21 -14.98 -34.29 19.54
C TRP A 21 -15.83 -33.03 19.47
N THR A 22 -16.45 -32.62 20.57
CA THR A 22 -16.97 -31.26 20.69
C THR A 22 -15.78 -30.34 20.95
N TRP A 23 -15.04 -30.03 19.88
CA TRP A 23 -14.17 -28.88 19.89
C TRP A 23 -15.03 -27.66 20.19
N PRO A 24 -14.69 -26.84 21.21
CA PRO A 24 -15.33 -25.56 21.34
C PRO A 24 -15.02 -24.77 20.07
N ILE A 25 -16.06 -24.27 19.41
CA ILE A 25 -15.90 -23.31 18.32
C ILE A 25 -15.31 -22.05 18.97
N ILE A 26 -13.99 -21.97 19.00
CA ILE A 26 -13.28 -20.73 19.31
C ILE A 26 -13.58 -19.83 18.12
N THR A 27 -14.58 -18.95 18.26
CA THR A 27 -14.79 -17.87 17.30
C THR A 27 -13.57 -16.98 17.38
N ALA A 28 -12.63 -17.15 16.44
CA ALA A 28 -11.52 -16.24 16.30
C ALA A 28 -12.09 -14.82 16.17
N PRO A 29 -11.55 -13.83 16.92
CA PRO A 29 -11.98 -12.46 16.75
C PRO A 29 -11.68 -12.06 15.32
N LYS A 30 -12.71 -11.59 14.61
CA LYS A 30 -12.56 -11.02 13.26
C LYS A 30 -11.72 -9.75 13.40
N VAL A 31 -10.40 -9.90 13.29
CA VAL A 31 -9.48 -8.76 13.24
C VAL A 31 -9.87 -7.96 12.01
N GLN A 32 -10.51 -6.81 12.24
CA GLN A 32 -10.72 -5.82 11.18
C GLN A 32 -9.35 -5.25 10.83
N LEU A 33 -8.74 -5.84 9.82
CA LEU A 33 -7.53 -5.34 9.17
C LEU A 33 -7.85 -3.92 8.67
N SER A 34 -7.42 -2.91 9.42
CA SER A 34 -7.60 -1.50 9.08
C SER A 34 -6.95 -1.23 7.73
N SER A 35 -7.76 -1.05 6.70
CA SER A 35 -7.35 -0.87 5.30
C SER A 35 -6.71 0.50 5.01
N LEU A 36 -6.11 1.15 6.00
CA LEU A 36 -5.44 2.44 5.87
C LEU A 36 -3.95 2.17 5.71
N SER A 37 -3.48 2.15 4.46
CA SER A 37 -2.05 2.03 4.18
C SER A 37 -1.33 3.31 4.63
N SER A 38 -0.26 3.15 5.39
CA SER A 38 0.67 4.23 5.75
C SER A 38 1.56 4.66 4.59
N GLU A 39 1.45 4.03 3.42
CA GLU A 39 2.27 4.32 2.24
C GLU A 39 1.56 5.28 1.27
N PRO A 40 2.30 6.17 0.59
CA PRO A 40 1.71 7.08 -0.36
C PRO A 40 1.35 6.38 -1.68
N VAL A 41 0.27 6.81 -2.32
CA VAL A 41 -0.05 6.37 -3.68
C VAL A 41 0.74 7.17 -4.72
N ILE A 42 1.09 6.51 -5.83
CA ILE A 42 1.76 7.17 -6.94
C ILE A 42 0.73 8.04 -7.67
N ALA A 43 0.81 9.35 -7.49
CA ALA A 43 -0.09 10.29 -8.15
C ALA A 43 0.26 10.52 -9.62
N SER A 44 1.55 10.47 -9.95
CA SER A 44 2.07 10.65 -11.31
C SER A 44 3.42 9.96 -11.47
N LYS A 45 3.64 9.38 -12.65
CA LYS A 45 4.94 8.81 -13.08
C LYS A 45 5.94 9.88 -13.55
N LYS A 46 5.52 11.16 -13.56
CA LYS A 46 6.33 12.31 -13.97
C LYS A 46 6.30 13.42 -12.91
N PRO A 47 7.36 14.23 -12.79
CA PRO A 47 7.36 15.39 -11.90
C PRO A 47 6.45 16.50 -12.42
N PHE A 48 6.04 17.40 -11.51
CA PHE A 48 5.24 18.58 -11.84
C PHE A 48 6.14 19.81 -11.92
N LYS A 49 6.15 20.47 -13.08
CA LYS A 49 6.81 21.77 -13.23
C LYS A 49 5.94 22.84 -12.59
N VAL A 50 6.48 23.61 -11.66
CA VAL A 50 5.77 24.69 -10.97
C VAL A 50 6.61 25.95 -10.92
N GLU A 51 5.94 27.09 -10.83
CA GLU A 51 6.56 28.38 -10.52
C GLU A 51 6.31 28.68 -9.04
N LEU A 52 7.40 28.84 -8.29
CA LEU A 52 7.42 29.10 -6.87
C LEU A 52 7.77 30.55 -6.62
N VAL A 53 7.07 31.18 -5.67
CA VAL A 53 7.30 32.55 -5.24
C VAL A 53 8.05 32.54 -3.91
N GLY A 54 9.14 33.29 -3.82
CA GLY A 54 9.97 33.42 -2.62
C GLY A 54 9.16 33.90 -1.41
N GLY A 55 9.42 33.35 -0.24
CA GLY A 55 8.71 33.67 1.00
C GLY A 55 7.27 33.14 1.09
N LYS A 56 6.68 32.64 -0.01
CA LYS A 56 5.34 32.06 0.00
C LYS A 56 5.36 30.64 0.58
N ARG A 57 4.43 30.35 1.49
CA ARG A 57 4.26 29.02 2.07
C ARG A 57 3.51 28.09 1.12
N TYR A 58 4.09 26.92 0.85
CA TYR A 58 3.46 25.85 0.10
C TYR A 58 3.28 24.60 0.98
N SER A 59 2.35 23.73 0.57
CA SER A 59 2.11 22.43 1.20
C SER A 59 2.14 21.37 0.12
N TRP A 60 3.25 20.63 0.00
CA TRP A 60 3.40 19.55 -0.97
C TRP A 60 2.61 18.32 -0.52
N CYS A 61 1.89 17.70 -1.46
CA CYS A 61 1.13 16.49 -1.20
C CYS A 61 2.09 15.29 -1.07
N THR A 62 2.14 14.70 0.12
CA THR A 62 2.90 13.49 0.43
C THR A 62 2.11 12.22 0.14
N CYS A 63 0.79 12.21 0.35
CA CYS A 63 -0.03 11.00 0.25
C CYS A 63 -0.42 10.55 -1.17
N GLY A 64 -0.31 11.44 -2.16
CA GLY A 64 -0.68 11.14 -3.55
C GLY A 64 -2.17 11.30 -3.92
N HIS A 65 -3.08 11.42 -2.96
CA HIS A 65 -4.52 11.50 -3.24
C HIS A 65 -5.07 12.90 -3.57
N SER A 66 -4.25 13.94 -3.54
CA SER A 66 -4.71 15.30 -3.83
C SER A 66 -5.19 15.43 -5.28
N LYS A 67 -6.34 16.09 -5.48
CA LYS A 67 -6.83 16.52 -6.80
C LYS A 67 -6.11 17.77 -7.32
N LYS A 68 -5.33 18.44 -6.47
CA LYS A 68 -4.56 19.66 -6.79
C LYS A 68 -3.06 19.40 -6.81
N GLN A 69 -2.63 18.25 -7.35
CA GLN A 69 -1.21 17.91 -7.45
C GLN A 69 -0.40 19.06 -8.11
N PRO A 70 0.83 19.33 -7.66
CA PRO A 70 1.60 18.60 -6.64
C PRO A 70 1.28 19.00 -5.18
N PHE A 71 0.33 19.93 -4.97
CA PHE A 71 0.04 20.50 -3.66
C PHE A 71 -1.07 19.76 -2.93
N CYS A 72 -1.11 19.89 -1.61
CA CYS A 72 -2.13 19.30 -0.76
C CYS A 72 -3.45 20.08 -0.86
N ASP A 73 -4.55 19.35 -1.01
CA ASP A 73 -5.93 19.85 -1.01
C ASP A 73 -6.74 19.45 0.24
N GLY A 74 -6.13 18.66 1.14
CA GLY A 74 -6.77 18.16 2.35
C GLY A 74 -7.28 16.71 2.26
N THR A 75 -7.26 16.09 1.07
CA THR A 75 -7.76 14.72 0.85
C THR A 75 -7.03 13.66 1.68
N HIS A 76 -5.82 13.94 2.16
CA HIS A 76 -5.08 13.06 3.07
C HIS A 76 -5.87 12.72 4.35
N LYS A 77 -6.73 13.63 4.85
CA LYS A 77 -7.51 13.39 6.07
C LYS A 77 -8.49 12.22 5.94
N THR A 78 -8.97 11.94 4.73
CA THR A 78 -9.97 10.91 4.46
C THR A 78 -9.42 9.69 3.74
N LYS A 79 -8.49 9.88 2.78
CA LYS A 79 -7.93 8.78 1.97
C LYS A 79 -6.59 8.23 2.47
N ALA A 80 -5.87 8.96 3.31
CA ALA A 80 -4.54 8.58 3.79
C ALA A 80 -4.28 9.08 5.21
N GLN A 81 -5.08 8.59 6.16
CA GLN A 81 -4.97 8.95 7.57
C GLN A 81 -3.55 8.63 8.08
N GLY A 82 -2.94 9.59 8.78
CA GLY A 82 -1.55 9.48 9.26
C GLY A 82 -0.50 10.10 8.34
N LEU A 83 -0.81 10.34 7.06
CA LEU A 83 0.08 11.08 6.16
C LEU A 83 -0.21 12.58 6.20
N MET A 84 0.84 13.37 6.49
CA MET A 84 0.77 14.83 6.58
C MET A 84 1.50 15.49 5.42
N PRO A 85 0.98 16.59 4.85
CA PRO A 85 1.66 17.33 3.80
C PRO A 85 2.94 17.99 4.31
N LEU A 86 3.97 18.02 3.47
CA LEU A 86 5.22 18.71 3.76
C LEU A 86 5.07 20.20 3.47
N ARG A 87 5.25 21.03 4.50
CA ARG A 87 5.25 22.49 4.36
C ARG A 87 6.66 22.98 4.07
N PHE A 88 6.79 23.87 3.09
CA PHE A 88 8.07 24.49 2.76
C PHE A 88 7.87 25.92 2.26
N ILE A 89 8.94 26.71 2.33
CA ILE A 89 9.00 28.11 1.89
C ILE A 89 10.26 28.23 1.01
N PRO A 90 10.13 28.48 -0.30
CA PRO A 90 11.27 28.77 -1.14
C PRO A 90 11.80 30.17 -0.82
N GLU A 91 13.11 30.35 -0.85
CA GLU A 91 13.73 31.65 -0.52
C GLU A 91 13.53 32.70 -1.61
N LYS A 92 13.51 32.26 -2.87
CA LYS A 92 13.39 33.12 -4.05
C LYS A 92 12.44 32.55 -5.09
N ASP A 93 12.01 33.43 -5.98
CA ASP A 93 11.23 33.05 -7.15
C ASP A 93 12.02 32.07 -8.01
N SER A 94 11.41 30.93 -8.33
CA SER A 94 12.09 29.87 -9.06
C SER A 94 11.12 28.95 -9.78
N LYS A 95 11.60 28.34 -10.88
CA LYS A 95 10.92 27.22 -11.53
C LYS A 95 11.48 25.93 -10.96
N ALA A 96 10.62 25.07 -10.45
CA ALA A 96 11.03 23.82 -9.80
C ALA A 96 10.25 22.63 -10.36
N TRP A 97 10.86 21.45 -10.25
CA TRP A 97 10.21 20.17 -10.52
C TRP A 97 9.88 19.51 -9.19
N LEU A 98 8.62 19.48 -8.81
CA LEU A 98 8.17 18.81 -7.60
C LEU A 98 7.83 17.34 -7.87
N CYS A 99 8.09 16.51 -6.87
CA CYS A 99 7.89 15.07 -6.99
C CYS A 99 6.40 14.72 -7.17
N GLY A 100 6.12 13.97 -8.23
CA GLY A 100 4.79 13.44 -8.54
C GLY A 100 4.56 12.02 -8.03
N CYS A 101 5.61 11.20 -7.97
CA CYS A 101 5.47 9.78 -7.59
C CYS A 101 5.35 9.55 -6.08
N LYS A 102 5.82 10.50 -5.26
CA LYS A 102 5.79 10.50 -3.78
C LYS A 102 6.87 9.64 -3.10
N TYR A 103 7.79 9.08 -3.87
CA TYR A 103 8.91 8.25 -3.40
C TYR A 103 10.27 8.96 -3.47
N THR A 104 10.30 10.30 -3.60
CA THR A 104 11.59 11.01 -3.64
C THR A 104 12.31 10.97 -2.29
N ALA A 105 13.64 10.81 -2.34
CA ALA A 105 14.54 10.99 -1.21
C ALA A 105 14.91 12.47 -0.96
N ASN A 106 14.53 13.39 -1.87
CA ASN A 106 14.77 14.83 -1.74
C ASN A 106 13.46 15.65 -1.76
N PRO A 107 12.53 15.41 -0.81
CA PRO A 107 11.25 16.10 -0.82
C PRO A 107 11.40 17.62 -0.58
N PRO A 108 10.58 18.46 -1.22
CA PRO A 108 9.47 18.13 -2.12
C PRO A 108 9.88 17.96 -3.60
N TYR A 109 11.18 18.02 -3.91
CA TYR A 109 11.72 18.09 -5.26
C TYR A 109 11.82 16.71 -5.92
N CYS A 110 11.90 16.70 -7.25
CA CYS A 110 12.16 15.48 -8.00
C CYS A 110 13.67 15.17 -7.99
N ASP A 111 14.01 13.93 -7.64
CA ASP A 111 15.37 13.36 -7.68
C ASP A 111 15.57 12.33 -8.80
N GLY A 112 14.52 12.01 -9.55
CA GLY A 112 14.55 10.99 -10.60
C GLY A 112 14.07 9.61 -10.17
N THR A 113 13.71 9.39 -8.90
CA THR A 113 13.15 8.13 -8.38
C THR A 113 11.93 7.65 -9.18
N HIS A 114 11.17 8.59 -9.76
CA HIS A 114 10.05 8.25 -10.64
C HIS A 114 10.42 7.36 -11.82
N LYS A 115 11.69 7.30 -12.24
CA LYS A 115 12.16 6.47 -13.36
C LYS A 115 12.37 5.00 -12.98
N GLN A 116 12.32 4.66 -11.70
CA GLN A 116 12.50 3.28 -11.25
C GLN A 116 11.30 2.41 -11.69
N GLU A 117 11.58 1.13 -11.93
CA GLU A 117 10.63 0.21 -12.55
C GLU A 117 9.33 0.05 -11.74
N PHE A 118 9.42 0.01 -10.40
CA PHE A 118 8.23 -0.09 -9.55
C PHE A 118 7.31 1.14 -9.66
N ILE A 119 7.83 2.31 -10.03
CA ILE A 119 7.01 3.49 -10.31
C ILE A 119 6.42 3.40 -11.72
N GLN A 120 7.23 3.00 -12.71
CA GLN A 120 6.82 2.96 -14.11
C GLN A 120 5.78 1.87 -14.39
N SER A 121 5.86 0.75 -13.69
CA SER A 121 4.91 -0.36 -13.77
C SER A 121 3.64 -0.15 -12.94
N ALA A 122 3.61 0.81 -12.02
CA ALA A 122 2.46 1.03 -11.14
C ALA A 122 1.18 1.41 -11.90
N LEU A 123 0.05 0.88 -11.45
CA LEU A 123 -1.27 1.32 -11.88
C LEU A 123 -1.59 2.64 -11.17
N LEU A 124 -1.91 3.67 -11.94
CA LEU A 124 -2.28 4.97 -11.38
C LEU A 124 -3.74 4.92 -10.91
N PRO A 125 -4.08 5.59 -9.80
CA PRO A 125 -5.46 5.71 -9.38
C PRO A 125 -6.27 6.43 -10.46
N GLU A 126 -7.37 5.83 -10.88
CA GLU A 126 -8.29 6.46 -11.82
C GLU A 126 -8.89 7.72 -11.18
N ASN A 127 -8.79 8.86 -11.87
CA ASN A 127 -9.44 10.09 -11.47
C ASN A 127 -10.91 10.02 -11.87
N THR A 128 -11.70 9.20 -11.18
CA THR A 128 -13.14 9.07 -11.40
C THR A 128 -13.88 10.27 -10.82
N ASP A 129 -13.77 11.43 -11.44
CA ASP A 129 -14.60 12.60 -11.14
C ASP A 129 -14.69 13.47 -12.40
N SER A 130 -15.59 13.09 -13.31
CA SER A 130 -16.18 13.98 -14.34
C SER A 130 -17.49 14.55 -13.84
#